data_AF-A0A951K8W0-F1
#
_entry.id   AF-A0A951K8W0-F1
#
_cell.length_a   1.000
_cell.length_b   1.000
_cell.length_c   1.000
_cell.angle_alpha   90.00
_cell.angle_beta   90.00
_cell.angle_gamma   90.00
#
_symmetry.space_group_name_H-M   'P 1'
#
loop_
_entity.id
_entity.type
_entity.pdbx_description
1 polymer ?
#
loop_
_entity_poly.entity_id
_entity_poly.type
_entity_poly.pdbx_seq_one_letter_code
_entity_poly.pdbx_strand_id
1 'polypeptide(L)'
;MEQSDAPRSERTPQGSDGGGLASFFKLSERGTSVGTEVRAGLTTFMVMAYIIFVNPSILSGGPLDGLGPPFIPVAVATALAAGILTIAMGFATNYPFALAAGLGLNAVVAFELILTRGFTWQQAMAIIVWEGIIILVLVLTGLREAIMDAIPMNLKRAIAVGIGLFILFIGLVNGGFVAAGPGVPPVVPAGIVN
;
A
#
# COMPACT_ATOMS: atom_id res chain seq x y z
N MET A 1 -2.32 31.46 53.25
CA MET A 1 -1.81 30.70 52.08
C MET A 1 -2.95 29.79 51.64
N GLU A 2 -3.96 30.38 50.99
CA GLU A 2 -5.06 29.64 50.39
C GLU A 2 -4.64 29.27 48.97
N GLN A 3 -4.33 27.99 48.74
CA GLN A 3 -4.23 27.45 47.40
C GLN A 3 -5.65 27.34 46.85
N SER A 4 -5.96 28.24 45.93
CA SER A 4 -7.12 28.21 45.06
C SER A 4 -7.09 26.92 44.24
N ASP A 5 -7.84 25.93 44.71
CA ASP A 5 -8.08 24.66 44.02
C ASP A 5 -9.10 24.93 42.90
N ALA A 6 -8.59 25.34 41.74
CA ALA A 6 -9.41 25.53 40.56
C ALA A 6 -10.02 24.17 40.15
N PRO A 7 -11.33 24.06 39.92
CA PRO A 7 -11.91 22.81 39.45
C PRO A 7 -11.30 22.52 38.07
N ARG A 8 -10.61 21.37 37.96
CA ARG A 8 -10.22 20.80 36.68
C ARG A 8 -11.49 20.70 35.84
N SER A 9 -11.56 21.55 34.80
CA SER A 9 -12.55 21.45 33.75
C SER A 9 -12.50 20.03 33.21
N GLU A 10 -13.47 19.21 33.65
CA GLU A 10 -13.89 18.05 32.90
C GLU A 10 -14.24 18.57 31.52
N ARG A 11 -13.40 18.23 30.53
CA ARG A 11 -13.82 18.36 29.14
C ARG A 11 -14.91 17.33 28.95
N THR A 12 -16.14 17.71 29.27
CA THR A 12 -17.34 17.09 28.70
C THR A 12 -17.07 16.98 27.20
N PRO A 13 -17.06 15.79 26.59
CA PRO A 13 -17.03 15.69 25.14
C PRO A 13 -18.34 16.27 24.63
N GLN A 14 -18.34 17.57 24.38
CA GLN A 14 -19.48 18.33 23.90
C GLN A 14 -19.76 17.88 22.47
N GLY A 15 -20.92 17.25 22.32
CA GLY A 15 -21.28 16.45 21.17
C GLY A 15 -21.51 17.20 19.86
N SER A 16 -21.40 16.41 18.79
CA SER A 16 -22.36 16.43 17.68
C SER A 16 -22.44 15.00 17.12
N ASP A 17 -22.85 14.06 17.97
CA ASP A 17 -23.29 12.73 17.53
C ASP A 17 -24.66 12.88 16.88
N GLY A 18 -24.66 13.39 15.64
CA GLY A 18 -25.88 13.74 14.91
C GLY A 18 -25.76 13.64 13.40
N GLY A 19 -24.73 12.94 12.90
CA GLY A 19 -24.61 12.60 11.47
C GLY A 19 -24.62 11.09 11.31
N GLY A 20 -25.45 10.56 10.39
CA GLY A 20 -25.53 9.11 10.14
C GLY A 20 -24.18 8.45 9.79
N LEU A 21 -23.21 9.24 9.29
CA LEU A 21 -21.82 8.82 9.09
C LEU A 21 -21.06 8.57 10.39
N ALA A 22 -21.22 9.42 11.42
CA ALA A 22 -20.52 9.27 12.69
C ALA A 22 -21.00 8.02 13.46
N SER A 23 -22.31 7.71 13.38
CA SER A 23 -22.87 6.49 13.96
C SER A 23 -22.48 5.24 13.15
N PHE A 24 -22.48 5.31 11.81
CA PHE A 24 -22.07 4.21 10.95
C PHE A 24 -20.61 3.79 11.19
N PHE A 25 -19.69 4.76 11.29
CA PHE A 25 -18.28 4.51 11.56
C PHE A 25 -17.95 4.33 13.06
N LYS A 26 -18.95 4.42 13.94
CA LYS A 26 -18.80 4.24 15.39
C LYS A 26 -17.70 5.11 15.98
N LEU A 27 -17.64 6.38 15.57
CA LEU A 27 -16.52 7.28 15.91
C LEU A 27 -16.38 7.49 17.43
N SER A 28 -17.50 7.57 18.14
CA SER A 28 -17.54 7.72 19.60
C SER A 28 -17.04 6.47 20.32
N GLU A 29 -17.37 5.26 19.84
CA GLU A 29 -16.81 3.99 20.35
C GLU A 29 -15.28 3.90 20.13
N ARG A 30 -14.79 4.52 19.05
CA ARG A 30 -13.37 4.57 18.68
C ARG A 30 -12.60 5.74 19.32
N GLY A 31 -13.28 6.61 20.09
CA GLY A 31 -12.66 7.79 20.71
C GLY A 31 -12.08 8.78 19.71
N THR A 32 -12.62 8.85 18.49
CA THR A 32 -12.12 9.70 17.39
C THR A 32 -13.18 10.72 16.95
N SER A 33 -12.77 11.66 16.10
CA SER A 33 -13.66 12.68 15.53
C SER A 33 -13.48 12.74 14.02
N VAL A 34 -14.47 13.27 13.30
CA VAL A 34 -14.39 13.44 11.83
C VAL A 34 -13.11 14.19 11.43
N GLY A 35 -12.73 15.25 12.15
CA GLY A 35 -11.51 16.00 11.87
C GLY A 35 -10.22 15.19 12.11
N THR A 36 -10.21 14.29 13.09
CA THR A 36 -9.10 13.37 13.32
C THR A 36 -8.99 12.35 12.19
N GLU A 37 -10.10 11.75 11.78
CA GLU A 37 -10.15 10.76 10.70
C GLU A 37 -9.75 11.35 9.35
N VAL A 38 -10.21 12.58 9.03
CA VAL A 38 -9.81 13.27 7.79
C VAL A 38 -8.29 13.50 7.76
N ARG A 39 -7.69 13.95 8.87
CA ARG A 39 -6.23 14.12 8.95
C ARG A 39 -5.49 12.79 8.88
N ALA A 40 -5.99 11.75 9.53
CA ALA A 40 -5.40 10.41 9.47
C ALA A 40 -5.45 9.84 8.05
N GLY A 41 -6.57 10.02 7.35
CA GLY A 41 -6.73 9.66 5.94
C GLY A 41 -5.77 10.42 5.03
N LEU A 42 -5.63 11.74 5.22
CA LEU A 42 -4.67 12.55 4.46
C LEU A 42 -3.22 12.09 4.68
N THR A 43 -2.85 11.83 5.93
CA THR A 43 -1.51 11.29 6.26
C THR A 43 -1.28 9.94 5.57
N THR A 44 -2.27 9.04 5.63
CA THR A 44 -2.19 7.72 4.99
C THR A 44 -2.08 7.85 3.47
N PHE A 45 -2.85 8.76 2.87
CA PHE A 45 -2.75 9.07 1.44
C PHE A 45 -1.35 9.53 1.06
N MET A 46 -0.77 10.48 1.79
CA MET A 46 0.58 10.97 1.52
C MET A 46 1.64 9.88 1.66
N VAL A 47 1.52 9.01 2.67
CA VAL A 47 2.43 7.87 2.87
C VAL A 47 2.35 6.88 1.70
N MET A 48 1.17 6.65 1.14
CA MET A 48 0.99 5.72 0.02
C MET A 48 1.20 6.35 -1.36
N ALA A 49 1.13 7.68 -1.50
CA ALA A 49 1.16 8.38 -2.78
C ALA A 49 2.39 8.04 -3.64
N TYR A 50 3.51 7.65 -3.02
CA TYR A 50 4.70 7.17 -3.74
C TYR A 50 4.40 6.03 -4.72
N ILE A 51 3.38 5.20 -4.45
CA ILE A 51 2.99 4.07 -5.30
C ILE A 51 2.56 4.51 -6.70
N ILE A 52 2.06 5.75 -6.84
CA ILE A 52 1.62 6.33 -8.11
C ILE A 52 2.80 6.43 -9.09
N PHE A 53 4.02 6.62 -8.59
CA PHE A 53 5.23 6.69 -9.41
C PHE A 53 6.02 5.38 -9.39
N VAL A 54 6.11 4.72 -8.23
CA VAL A 54 6.94 3.53 -8.06
C VAL A 54 6.35 2.29 -8.73
N ASN A 55 5.04 2.10 -8.67
CA ASN A 55 4.43 0.95 -9.35
C ASN A 55 4.67 0.97 -10.88
N PRO A 56 4.33 2.05 -11.60
CA PRO A 56 4.56 2.10 -13.04
C PRO A 56 6.05 2.17 -13.39
N SER A 57 6.94 2.69 -12.54
CA SER A 57 8.38 2.64 -12.80
C SER A 57 8.96 1.23 -12.73
N ILE A 58 8.46 0.38 -11.82
CA ILE A 58 8.84 -1.04 -11.75
C ILE A 58 8.32 -1.81 -12.96
N LEU A 59 7.07 -1.58 -13.36
CA LEU A 59 6.44 -2.35 -14.43
C LEU A 59 6.81 -1.87 -15.84
N SER A 60 7.15 -0.59 -16.02
CA SER A 60 7.31 0.03 -17.34
C SER A 60 8.71 0.59 -17.58
N GLY A 61 9.57 0.61 -16.55
CA GLY A 61 10.87 1.29 -16.59
C GLY A 61 12.08 0.36 -16.62
N GLY A 62 13.25 0.96 -16.78
CA GLY A 62 14.54 0.29 -16.62
C GLY A 62 14.75 -0.84 -17.63
N PRO A 63 15.10 -2.07 -17.20
CA PRO A 63 15.31 -3.22 -18.08
C PRO A 63 14.09 -3.64 -18.93
N LEU A 64 12.91 -3.08 -18.67
CA LEU A 64 11.67 -3.38 -19.37
C LEU A 64 11.30 -2.39 -20.47
N ASP A 65 12.24 -1.54 -20.89
CA ASP A 65 11.99 -0.49 -21.87
C ASP A 65 11.31 -1.05 -23.15
N GLY A 66 10.04 -0.70 -23.34
CA GLY A 66 9.16 -1.19 -24.42
C GLY A 66 8.56 -2.60 -24.24
N LEU A 67 9.00 -3.38 -23.25
CA LEU A 67 8.47 -4.72 -22.93
C LEU A 67 7.33 -4.68 -21.91
N GLY A 68 7.35 -3.69 -21.02
CA GLY A 68 6.35 -3.47 -19.99
C GLY A 68 5.06 -2.81 -20.49
N PRO A 69 3.99 -2.82 -19.68
CA PRO A 69 2.79 -2.02 -19.96
C PRO A 69 3.13 -0.51 -19.98
N PRO A 70 2.32 0.34 -20.63
CA PRO A 70 2.62 1.77 -20.69
C PRO A 70 2.46 2.46 -19.32
N PHE A 71 3.39 3.36 -18.99
CA PHE A 71 3.50 4.00 -17.67
C PHE A 71 2.22 4.71 -17.20
N ILE A 72 1.66 5.60 -18.03
CA ILE A 72 0.49 6.43 -17.66
C ILE A 72 -0.77 5.57 -17.43
N PRO A 73 -1.15 4.65 -18.33
CA PRO A 73 -2.24 3.71 -18.08
C PRO A 73 -2.08 2.91 -16.78
N VAL A 74 -0.87 2.43 -16.47
CA VAL A 74 -0.61 1.68 -15.23
C VAL A 74 -0.78 2.57 -14.00
N ALA A 75 -0.26 3.79 -14.03
CA ALA A 75 -0.39 4.75 -12.93
C ALA A 75 -1.88 5.05 -12.65
N VAL A 76 -2.65 5.34 -13.70
CA VAL A 76 -4.09 5.64 -13.61
C VAL A 76 -4.87 4.42 -13.12
N ALA A 77 -4.63 3.24 -13.69
CA ALA A 77 -5.30 2.01 -13.27
C ALA A 77 -5.01 1.68 -11.80
N THR A 78 -3.77 1.87 -11.36
CA THR A 78 -3.35 1.64 -9.96
C THR A 78 -4.05 2.60 -9.01
N ALA A 79 -4.03 3.90 -9.32
CA ALA A 79 -4.65 4.92 -8.47
C ALA A 79 -6.17 4.73 -8.37
N LEU A 80 -6.83 4.43 -9.50
CA LEU A 80 -8.27 4.15 -9.53
C LEU A 80 -8.61 2.88 -8.76
N ALA A 81 -7.89 1.77 -8.99
CA ALA A 81 -8.12 0.52 -8.28
C ALA A 81 -7.89 0.66 -6.77
N ALA A 82 -6.79 1.30 -6.36
CA ALA A 82 -6.49 1.55 -4.94
C ALA A 82 -7.55 2.43 -4.28
N GLY A 83 -8.01 3.48 -4.96
CA GLY A 83 -9.07 4.35 -4.46
C GLY A 83 -10.39 3.61 -4.28
N ILE A 84 -10.84 2.87 -5.32
CA ILE A 84 -12.09 2.11 -5.27
C ILE A 84 -12.03 1.03 -4.19
N LEU A 85 -10.94 0.26 -4.13
CA LEU A 85 -10.79 -0.82 -3.15
C LEU A 85 -10.69 -0.28 -1.72
N THR A 86 -9.98 0.83 -1.50
CA THR A 86 -9.89 1.47 -0.17
C THR A 86 -11.25 2.01 0.28
N ILE A 87 -12.00 2.65 -0.63
CA ILE A 87 -13.37 3.11 -0.36
C ILE A 87 -14.27 1.92 -0.04
N ALA A 88 -14.24 0.88 -0.88
CA ALA A 88 -15.02 -0.34 -0.67
C ALA A 88 -14.67 -1.00 0.67
N MET A 89 -13.38 -1.06 1.05
CA MET A 89 -12.95 -1.59 2.34
C MET A 89 -13.53 -0.79 3.50
N GLY A 90 -13.45 0.55 3.43
CA GLY A 90 -14.00 1.43 4.45
C GLY A 90 -15.50 1.29 4.63
N PHE A 91 -16.29 1.28 3.55
CA PHE A 91 -17.75 1.20 3.64
C PHE A 91 -18.29 -0.21 3.86
N ALA A 92 -17.70 -1.24 3.23
CA ALA A 92 -18.22 -2.61 3.33
C ALA A 92 -17.81 -3.29 4.64
N THR A 93 -16.63 -2.96 5.18
CA THR A 93 -16.08 -3.66 6.35
C THR A 93 -15.98 -2.78 7.59
N ASN A 94 -16.10 -1.44 7.44
CA ASN A 94 -15.90 -0.48 8.52
C ASN A 94 -14.51 -0.61 9.21
N TYR A 95 -13.52 -1.16 8.51
CA TYR A 95 -12.14 -1.25 8.99
C TYR A 95 -11.24 -0.20 8.31
N PRO A 96 -10.33 0.46 9.06
CA PRO A 96 -9.44 1.49 8.53
C PRO A 96 -8.22 0.89 7.82
N PHE A 97 -8.46 0.10 6.76
CA PHE A 97 -7.40 -0.49 5.95
C PHE A 97 -7.35 0.13 4.56
N ALA A 98 -6.20 0.71 4.24
CA ALA A 98 -5.90 1.23 2.92
C ALA A 98 -5.34 0.11 2.03
N LEU A 99 -5.91 -0.05 0.84
CA LEU A 99 -5.58 -1.11 -0.11
C LEU A 99 -4.93 -0.50 -1.35
N ALA A 100 -3.77 -1.04 -1.73
CA ALA A 100 -3.00 -0.59 -2.89
C ALA A 100 -2.23 -1.77 -3.51
N ALA A 101 -1.45 -1.52 -4.56
CA ALA A 101 -0.71 -2.58 -5.25
C ALA A 101 0.41 -3.20 -4.39
N GLY A 102 0.58 -4.52 -4.51
CA GLY A 102 1.62 -5.27 -3.81
C GLY A 102 2.99 -5.13 -4.49
N LEU A 103 3.80 -4.17 -4.04
CA LEU A 103 5.09 -3.84 -4.68
C LEU A 103 6.08 -5.01 -4.80
N GLY A 104 6.07 -5.96 -3.86
CA GLY A 104 6.94 -7.14 -3.92
C GLY A 104 6.63 -8.07 -5.09
N LEU A 105 5.35 -8.25 -5.43
CA LEU A 105 4.92 -9.10 -6.54
C LEU A 105 5.22 -8.46 -7.89
N ASN A 106 5.20 -7.12 -7.96
CA ASN A 106 5.53 -6.39 -9.18
C ASN A 106 6.96 -6.64 -9.64
N ALA A 107 7.91 -6.82 -8.71
CA ALA A 107 9.29 -7.18 -9.06
C ALA A 107 9.37 -8.57 -9.72
N VAL A 108 8.56 -9.53 -9.25
CA VAL A 108 8.48 -10.87 -9.86
C VAL A 108 7.84 -10.78 -11.26
N VAL A 109 6.77 -10.00 -11.42
CA VAL A 109 6.14 -9.77 -12.73
C VAL A 109 7.12 -9.15 -13.72
N ALA A 110 7.79 -8.08 -13.29
CA ALA A 110 8.72 -7.31 -14.08
C ALA A 110 9.96 -8.13 -14.47
N PHE A 111 10.71 -8.59 -13.47
CA PHE A 111 12.04 -9.14 -13.71
C PHE A 111 12.02 -10.64 -13.99
N GLU A 112 11.11 -11.40 -13.38
CA GLU A 112 11.09 -12.85 -13.59
C GLU A 112 10.18 -13.24 -14.77
N LEU A 113 8.93 -12.78 -14.80
CA LEU A 113 7.99 -13.20 -15.85
C LEU A 113 8.30 -12.56 -17.20
N ILE A 114 8.47 -11.24 -17.23
CA ILE A 114 8.67 -10.52 -18.49
C ILE A 114 10.14 -10.60 -18.93
N LEU A 115 11.09 -10.20 -18.06
CA LEU A 115 12.49 -10.11 -18.46
C LEU A 115 13.18 -11.49 -18.57
N THR A 116 13.09 -12.35 -17.54
CA THR A 116 13.76 -13.67 -17.57
C THR A 116 13.04 -14.68 -18.45
N ARG A 117 11.70 -14.78 -18.34
CA ARG A 117 10.92 -15.80 -19.05
C ARG A 117 10.35 -15.33 -20.39
N GLY A 118 10.48 -14.05 -20.74
CA GLY A 118 10.07 -13.51 -22.03
C GLY A 118 8.55 -13.45 -22.24
N PHE A 119 7.75 -13.48 -21.18
CA PHE A 119 6.29 -13.32 -21.32
C PHE A 119 5.96 -11.89 -21.73
N THR A 120 4.91 -11.74 -22.54
CA THR A 120 4.36 -10.41 -22.79
C THR A 120 3.74 -9.88 -21.51
N TRP A 121 3.71 -8.56 -21.34
CA TRP A 121 3.10 -7.98 -20.14
C TRP A 121 1.62 -8.37 -19.98
N GLN A 122 0.89 -8.59 -21.08
CA GLN A 122 -0.50 -9.07 -21.03
C GLN A 122 -0.58 -10.51 -20.46
N GLN A 123 0.34 -11.39 -20.84
CA GLN A 123 0.43 -12.74 -20.29
C GLN A 123 0.77 -12.70 -18.80
N ALA A 124 1.72 -11.85 -18.41
CA ALA A 124 2.09 -11.68 -17.02
C ALA A 124 0.92 -11.14 -16.17
N MET A 125 0.16 -10.17 -16.69
CA MET A 125 -1.06 -9.65 -16.02
C MET A 125 -2.17 -10.71 -15.92
N ALA A 126 -2.32 -11.57 -16.93
CA ALA A 126 -3.26 -12.69 -16.86
C ALA A 126 -2.92 -13.66 -15.74
N ILE A 127 -1.63 -13.93 -15.50
CA ILE A 127 -1.17 -14.74 -14.37
C ILE A 127 -1.56 -14.09 -13.03
N ILE A 128 -1.46 -12.76 -12.91
CA ILE A 128 -1.87 -12.04 -11.70
C ILE A 128 -3.38 -12.17 -11.44
N VAL A 129 -4.20 -12.11 -12.48
CA VAL A 129 -5.65 -12.34 -12.33
C VAL A 129 -5.92 -13.76 -11.83
N TRP A 130 -5.25 -14.77 -12.40
CA TRP A 130 -5.37 -16.15 -11.94
C TRP A 130 -4.89 -16.35 -10.51
N GLU A 131 -3.78 -15.72 -10.13
CA GLU A 131 -3.27 -15.73 -8.75
C GLU A 131 -4.32 -15.15 -7.78
N GLY A 132 -4.94 -14.01 -8.12
CA GLY A 132 -6.00 -13.42 -7.32
C GLY A 132 -7.23 -14.32 -7.17
N ILE A 133 -7.63 -15.03 -8.23
CA ILE A 133 -8.74 -16.00 -8.17
C ILE A 133 -8.37 -17.18 -7.26
N ILE A 134 -7.15 -17.70 -7.38
CA ILE A 134 -6.67 -18.80 -6.53
C ILE A 134 -6.65 -18.35 -5.06
N ILE A 135 -6.07 -17.19 -4.77
CA ILE A 135 -6.04 -16.64 -3.40
C ILE A 135 -7.46 -16.41 -2.87
N LEU A 136 -8.39 -15.93 -3.68
CA LEU A 136 -9.79 -15.79 -3.28
C LEU A 136 -10.39 -17.14 -2.85
N VAL A 137 -10.19 -18.20 -3.65
CA VAL A 137 -10.64 -19.55 -3.29
C VAL A 137 -9.97 -20.04 -2.00
N LEU A 138 -8.67 -19.78 -1.81
CA LEU A 138 -7.96 -20.15 -0.60
C LEU A 138 -8.44 -19.39 0.65
N VAL A 139 -8.85 -18.13 0.49
CA VAL A 139 -9.45 -17.34 1.57
C VAL A 139 -10.83 -17.89 1.92
N LEU A 140 -11.66 -18.18 0.92
CA LEU A 140 -13.02 -18.69 1.13
C LEU A 140 -13.03 -20.09 1.77
N THR A 141 -12.01 -20.91 1.52
CA THR A 141 -11.86 -22.25 2.11
C THR A 141 -11.17 -22.24 3.48
N GLY A 142 -10.72 -21.09 3.97
CA GLY A 142 -9.97 -20.97 5.24
C GLY A 142 -8.52 -21.46 5.18
N LEU A 143 -8.07 -22.00 4.03
CA LEU A 143 -6.71 -22.51 3.87
C LEU A 143 -5.66 -21.41 4.07
N ARG A 144 -5.95 -20.18 3.64
CA ARG A 144 -5.06 -19.03 3.85
C ARG A 144 -4.73 -18.81 5.34
N GLU A 145 -5.70 -18.95 6.23
CA GLU A 145 -5.49 -18.79 7.67
C GLU A 145 -4.65 -19.94 8.23
N ALA A 146 -4.96 -21.19 7.83
CA ALA A 146 -4.18 -22.36 8.22
C ALA A 146 -2.71 -22.27 7.77
N ILE A 147 -2.45 -21.77 6.56
CA ILE A 147 -1.09 -21.53 6.06
C ILE A 147 -0.40 -20.46 6.93
N MET A 148 -1.07 -19.35 7.20
CA MET A 148 -0.49 -18.29 8.02
C MET A 148 -0.21 -18.78 9.44
N ASP A 149 -1.03 -19.63 10.03
CA ASP A 149 -0.80 -20.18 11.37
C ASP A 149 0.34 -21.19 11.42
N ALA A 150 0.59 -21.93 10.33
CA ALA A 150 1.74 -22.79 10.20
C ALA A 150 3.08 -22.02 10.14
N ILE A 151 3.07 -20.74 9.76
CA ILE A 151 4.28 -19.91 9.68
C ILE A 151 4.70 -19.46 11.09
N PRO A 152 5.94 -19.76 11.54
CA PRO A 152 6.40 -19.35 12.86
C PRO A 152 6.47 -17.82 12.97
N MET A 153 6.19 -17.29 14.16
CA MET A 153 6.12 -15.84 14.40
C MET A 153 7.41 -15.09 14.01
N ASN A 154 8.57 -15.74 14.15
CA ASN A 154 9.85 -15.16 13.74
C ASN A 154 9.89 -14.89 12.23
N LEU A 155 9.32 -15.78 11.42
CA LEU A 155 9.27 -15.62 9.96
C LEU A 155 8.24 -14.54 9.56
N LYS A 156 7.10 -14.46 10.26
CA LYS A 156 6.13 -13.36 10.09
C LYS A 156 6.77 -11.99 10.35
N ARG A 157 7.58 -11.87 11.41
CA ARG A 157 8.33 -10.65 11.73
C ARG A 157 9.39 -10.33 10.67
N ALA A 158 10.11 -11.34 10.18
CA ALA A 158 11.11 -11.15 9.14
C ALA A 158 10.49 -10.61 7.83
N ILE A 159 9.29 -11.06 7.46
CA ILE A 159 8.54 -10.52 6.31
C ILE A 159 8.29 -9.02 6.47
N ALA A 160 7.82 -8.58 7.65
CA ALA A 160 7.57 -7.17 7.92
C ALA A 160 8.86 -6.32 7.83
N VAL A 161 9.97 -6.81 8.40
CA VAL A 161 11.28 -6.14 8.33
C VAL A 161 11.77 -6.06 6.88
N GLY A 162 11.62 -7.14 6.10
CA GLY A 162 12.01 -7.19 4.70
C GLY A 162 11.25 -6.19 3.84
N ILE A 163 9.92 -6.06 4.03
CA ILE A 163 9.10 -5.06 3.33
C ILE A 163 9.56 -3.64 3.68
N GLY A 164 9.84 -3.37 4.96
CA GLY A 164 10.33 -2.07 5.41
C GLY A 164 11.69 -1.69 4.81
N LEU A 165 12.65 -2.62 4.83
CA LEU A 165 13.97 -2.42 4.20
C LEU A 165 13.87 -2.24 2.68
N PHE A 166 12.95 -2.95 2.02
CA PHE A 166 12.72 -2.81 0.59
C PHE A 166 12.18 -1.41 0.23
N ILE A 167 11.18 -0.91 0.97
CA ILE A 167 10.64 0.43 0.76
C ILE A 167 11.70 1.50 1.07
N LEU A 168 12.50 1.32 2.14
CA LEU A 168 13.63 2.20 2.45
C LEU A 168 14.63 2.25 1.29
N PHE A 169 14.98 1.10 0.73
CA PHE A 169 15.91 1.02 -0.40
C PHE A 169 15.36 1.76 -1.63
N ILE A 170 14.09 1.53 -2.00
CA ILE A 170 13.43 2.28 -3.09
C ILE A 170 13.50 3.79 -2.84
N GLY A 171 13.24 4.23 -1.60
CA GLY A 171 13.33 5.63 -1.20
C GLY A 171 14.74 6.21 -1.35
N LEU A 172 15.78 5.48 -0.94
CA LEU A 172 17.18 5.90 -1.08
C LEU A 172 17.61 6.02 -2.54
N VAL A 173 17.15 5.09 -3.40
CA VAL A 173 17.47 5.12 -4.82
C VAL A 173 16.75 6.29 -5.52
N ASN A 174 15.44 6.45 -5.30
CA ASN A 174 14.68 7.57 -5.88
C ASN A 174 15.11 8.94 -5.35
N GLY A 175 15.60 9.00 -4.10
CA GLY A 175 16.15 10.22 -3.50
C GLY A 175 17.58 10.54 -3.92
N GLY A 176 18.22 9.71 -4.76
CA GLY A 176 19.57 9.92 -5.24
C GLY A 176 20.69 9.64 -4.22
N PHE A 177 20.35 9.10 -3.04
CA PHE A 177 21.34 8.70 -2.02
C PHE A 177 22.07 7.40 -2.41
N VAL A 178 21.46 6.58 -3.26
CA VAL A 178 22.02 5.33 -3.78
C VAL A 178 21.93 5.36 -5.30
N ALA A 179 23.07 5.27 -5.98
CA ALA A 179 23.17 5.19 -7.44
C ALA A 179 23.74 3.84 -7.86
N ALA A 180 23.36 3.38 -9.06
CA ALA A 180 23.98 2.21 -9.67
C ALA A 180 25.46 2.52 -9.99
N GLY A 181 26.37 1.78 -9.38
CA GLY A 181 27.79 1.83 -9.71
C GLY A 181 28.11 1.05 -11.01
N PRO A 182 29.35 1.14 -11.52
CA PRO A 182 29.78 0.35 -12.68
C PRO A 182 29.54 -1.15 -12.43
N GLY A 183 28.72 -1.78 -13.27
CA GLY A 183 28.38 -3.21 -13.16
C GLY A 183 27.15 -3.56 -12.32
N VAL A 184 26.43 -2.57 -11.79
CA VAL A 184 25.14 -2.78 -11.11
C VAL A 184 24.00 -2.42 -12.09
N PRO A 185 23.05 -3.32 -12.38
CA PRO A 185 21.93 -2.98 -13.25
C PRO A 185 21.16 -1.77 -12.71
N PRO A 186 20.81 -0.78 -13.54
CA PRO A 186 20.10 0.41 -13.09
C PRO A 186 18.70 0.03 -12.58
N VAL A 187 18.44 0.32 -11.30
CA VAL A 187 17.13 0.13 -10.65
C VAL A 187 16.18 1.29 -10.99
N VAL A 188 16.69 2.39 -11.56
CA VAL A 188 15.95 3.58 -11.98
C VAL A 188 16.36 3.98 -13.41
N PRO A 189 15.41 4.34 -14.30
CA PRO A 189 15.72 4.82 -15.64
C PRO A 189 16.63 6.07 -15.59
N ALA A 190 17.65 6.12 -16.45
CA ALA A 190 18.65 7.19 -16.53
C ALA A 190 18.11 8.59 -16.93
N GLY A 191 16.79 8.82 -16.89
CA GLY A 191 16.12 10.04 -17.37
C GLY A 191 15.52 10.94 -16.28
N ILE A 192 15.75 10.66 -14.99
CA ILE A 192 15.23 11.50 -13.88
C ILE A 192 16.32 12.45 -13.32
N VAL A 193 17.56 12.37 -13.83
CA VAL A 193 18.71 13.15 -13.32
C VAL A 193 19.35 14.05 -14.38
N ASN A 194 18.63 14.38 -15.46
CA ASN A 194 19.01 15.45 -16.38
C ASN A 194 17.81 16.34 -16.67
#